data_AF-A0ABC8LJB9-F1
#
_entry.id   AF-A0ABC8LJB9-F1
#
_cell.length_a   1.000
_cell.length_b   1.000
_cell.length_c   1.000
_cell.angle_alpha   90.00
_cell.angle_beta   90.00
_cell.angle_gamma   90.00
#
_symmetry.space_group_name_H-M   'P 1'
#
loop_
_entity.id
_entity.type
_entity.pdbx_description
1 polymer ?
#
loop_
_entity_poly.entity_id
_entity_poly.type
_entity_poly.pdbx_seq_one_letter_code
_entity_poly.pdbx_strand_id
1 'polypeptide(L)'
;MLVVGKERTMTEKNSTPLQPPQTQEDEEEKREMYAVWAVPEEDVEDRLRRLMEGLRSEFGGPPFGPHLTLVGPQQLTAGEAKRMFEAACEGFKSYPATVDQVTAGTSYFQCVYVSLRHTLEVMNAAGHFMSHFKAFTGKFYEPHMSILYGDLTEEEKKKALEKASTLDSSLDGLNFRINRVELWITDADVGSWAKIYEQNLIS
;
A
#
# COMPACT_ATOMS: atom_id res chain seq x y z
N MET A 1 -20.08 -48.25 77.85
CA MET A 1 -18.69 -48.72 77.78
C MET A 1 -18.45 -49.19 76.36
N LEU A 2 -17.51 -48.53 75.66
CA LEU A 2 -16.83 -48.86 74.41
C LEU A 2 -17.65 -49.42 73.21
N VAL A 3 -17.87 -48.67 72.12
CA VAL A 3 -16.93 -48.21 71.06
C VAL A 3 -16.88 -49.19 69.86
N VAL A 4 -17.51 -48.74 68.77
CA VAL A 4 -17.00 -48.66 67.38
C VAL A 4 -16.73 -49.98 66.66
N GLY A 5 -17.16 -50.23 65.43
CA GLY A 5 -17.60 -49.37 64.34
C GLY A 5 -17.12 -50.09 63.08
N LYS A 6 -18.06 -50.68 62.35
CA LYS A 6 -17.84 -51.61 61.24
C LYS A 6 -17.09 -50.91 60.10
N GLU A 7 -15.94 -51.48 59.69
CA GLU A 7 -15.21 -51.09 58.49
C GLU A 7 -16.14 -51.03 57.28
N ARG A 8 -16.21 -49.87 56.65
CA ARG A 8 -16.73 -49.70 55.29
C ARG A 8 -15.53 -49.55 54.37
N THR A 9 -15.45 -50.49 53.43
CA THR A 9 -14.63 -50.46 52.23
C THR A 9 -14.77 -49.14 51.50
N MET A 10 -13.65 -48.44 51.30
CA MET A 10 -13.55 -47.26 50.45
C MET A 10 -13.51 -47.72 49.00
N THR A 11 -14.60 -47.48 48.27
CA THR A 11 -14.65 -47.55 46.81
C THR A 11 -13.80 -46.43 46.21
N GLU A 12 -13.05 -46.79 45.17
CA GLU A 12 -12.19 -45.95 44.34
C GLU A 12 -12.79 -44.58 44.02
N LYS A 13 -12.04 -43.50 44.31
CA LYS A 13 -12.19 -42.24 43.59
C LYS A 13 -11.22 -42.26 42.43
N ASN A 14 -11.77 -42.52 41.25
CA ASN A 14 -11.08 -42.37 39.98
C ASN A 14 -10.71 -40.88 39.81
N SER A 15 -9.45 -40.53 40.07
CA SER A 15 -8.92 -39.20 39.86
C SER A 15 -8.64 -39.01 38.38
N THR A 16 -9.53 -38.30 37.69
CA THR A 16 -9.29 -37.79 36.33
C THR A 16 -8.04 -36.92 36.35
N PRO A 17 -7.03 -37.17 35.50
CA PRO A 17 -5.89 -36.26 35.39
C PRO A 17 -6.39 -34.90 34.96
N LEU A 18 -6.04 -33.86 35.72
CA LEU A 18 -6.23 -32.47 35.29
C LEU A 18 -5.41 -32.30 34.00
N GLN A 19 -6.09 -32.16 32.87
CA GLN A 19 -5.46 -31.70 31.64
C GLN A 19 -4.82 -30.34 31.94
N PRO A 20 -3.58 -30.10 31.47
CA PRO A 20 -3.01 -28.76 31.50
C PRO A 20 -3.98 -27.78 30.84
N PRO A 21 -4.01 -26.50 31.25
CA PRO A 21 -4.77 -25.50 30.51
C PRO A 21 -4.35 -25.61 29.05
N GLN A 22 -5.30 -25.85 28.16
CA GLN A 22 -5.08 -25.61 26.75
C GLN A 22 -4.83 -24.12 26.65
N THR A 23 -3.56 -23.73 26.59
CA THR A 23 -3.19 -22.46 25.99
C THR A 23 -3.88 -22.47 24.65
N GLN A 24 -4.87 -21.60 24.46
CA GLN A 24 -5.17 -21.11 23.12
C GLN A 24 -3.81 -20.70 22.59
N GLU A 25 -3.28 -21.50 21.67
CA GLU A 25 -2.22 -21.01 20.80
C GLU A 25 -2.80 -19.72 20.23
N ASP A 26 -2.27 -18.58 20.66
CA ASP A 26 -2.54 -17.31 20.02
C ASP A 26 -2.18 -17.58 18.55
N GLU A 27 -3.18 -17.83 17.70
CA GLU A 27 -2.98 -17.84 16.26
C GLU A 27 -2.48 -16.44 15.95
N GLU A 28 -1.16 -16.32 15.78
CA GLU A 28 -0.49 -15.07 15.50
C GLU A 28 -1.19 -14.48 14.27
N GLU A 29 -1.93 -13.39 14.46
CA GLU A 29 -2.77 -12.82 13.40
C GLU A 29 -1.90 -12.61 12.15
N LYS A 30 -2.30 -13.22 11.03
CA LYS A 30 -1.56 -13.14 9.76
C LYS A 30 -1.22 -11.68 9.45
N ARG A 31 0.08 -11.41 9.28
CA ARG A 31 0.59 -10.10 8.88
C ARG A 31 0.99 -10.13 7.41
N GLU A 32 0.62 -9.08 6.69
CA GLU A 32 0.92 -8.91 5.27
C GLU A 32 1.50 -7.51 5.05
N MET A 33 2.09 -7.28 3.89
CA MET A 33 2.66 -5.99 3.52
C MET A 33 1.59 -5.08 2.94
N TYR A 34 1.23 -4.01 3.65
CA TYR A 34 0.21 -3.05 3.25
C TYR A 34 0.81 -1.72 2.77
N ALA A 35 0.31 -1.18 1.67
CA ALA A 35 0.68 0.14 1.16
C ALA A 35 -0.57 1.04 1.02
N VAL A 36 -0.37 2.36 1.12
CA VAL A 36 -1.43 3.35 0.88
C VAL A 36 -1.08 4.21 -0.30
N TRP A 37 -2.02 4.27 -1.25
CA TRP A 37 -1.85 4.92 -2.53
C TRP A 37 -2.90 6.01 -2.72
N ALA A 38 -2.47 7.19 -3.14
CA ALA A 38 -3.33 8.25 -3.65
C ALA A 38 -3.55 8.05 -5.16
N VAL A 39 -4.78 8.29 -5.61
CA VAL A 39 -5.19 8.10 -7.01
C VAL A 39 -5.75 9.42 -7.57
N PRO A 40 -5.36 9.81 -8.79
CA PRO A 40 -5.88 11.00 -9.44
C PRO A 40 -7.37 10.87 -9.81
N GLU A 41 -7.99 12.00 -10.14
CA GLU A 41 -9.32 12.03 -10.75
C GLU A 41 -9.36 11.27 -12.08
N GLU A 42 -10.55 10.75 -12.42
CA GLU A 42 -10.76 9.67 -13.39
C GLU A 42 -10.19 9.95 -14.79
N ASP A 43 -10.31 11.18 -15.29
CA ASP A 43 -9.80 11.57 -16.59
C ASP A 43 -8.26 11.53 -16.66
N VAL A 44 -7.59 11.92 -15.57
CA VAL A 44 -6.13 11.81 -15.43
C VAL A 44 -5.71 10.37 -15.17
N GLU A 45 -6.48 9.61 -14.38
CA GLU A 45 -6.25 8.17 -14.18
C GLU A 45 -6.27 7.42 -15.52
N ASP A 46 -7.29 7.63 -16.34
CA ASP A 46 -7.47 7.02 -17.66
C ASP A 46 -6.39 7.46 -18.65
N ARG A 47 -6.00 8.73 -18.60
CA ARG A 47 -4.91 9.28 -19.41
C ARG A 47 -3.59 8.59 -19.07
N LEU A 48 -3.24 8.49 -17.78
CA LEU A 48 -2.03 7.80 -17.34
C LEU A 48 -2.09 6.30 -17.66
N ARG A 49 -3.24 5.64 -17.50
CA ARG A 49 -3.38 4.21 -17.82
C ARG A 49 -3.09 3.92 -19.30
N ARG A 50 -3.56 4.78 -20.22
CA ARG A 50 -3.25 4.67 -21.65
C ARG A 50 -1.77 4.87 -21.96
N LEU A 51 -1.14 5.85 -21.32
CA LEU A 51 0.31 6.07 -21.43
C LEU A 51 1.10 4.84 -20.96
N MET A 52 0.76 4.31 -19.79
CA MET A 52 1.39 3.13 -19.19
C MET A 52 1.25 1.89 -20.09
N GLU A 53 0.07 1.68 -20.69
CA GLU A 53 -0.14 0.59 -21.65
C GLU A 53 0.72 0.77 -22.91
N GLY A 54 0.79 1.99 -23.44
CA GLY A 54 1.63 2.31 -24.59
C GLY A 54 3.11 2.05 -24.33
N LEU A 55 3.62 2.39 -23.14
CA LEU A 55 4.99 2.07 -22.73
C LEU A 55 5.21 0.56 -22.56
N ARG A 56 4.35 -0.13 -21.80
CA ARG A 56 4.48 -1.57 -21.58
C ARG A 56 4.42 -2.38 -22.87
N SER A 57 3.63 -1.95 -23.85
CA SER A 57 3.53 -2.64 -25.15
C SER A 57 4.86 -2.70 -25.91
N GLU A 58 5.77 -1.75 -25.65
CA GLU A 58 7.07 -1.64 -26.33
C GLU A 58 8.23 -2.12 -25.45
N PHE A 59 8.19 -1.83 -24.14
CA PHE A 59 9.29 -2.09 -23.20
C PHE A 59 9.03 -3.24 -22.22
N GLY A 60 7.83 -3.83 -22.23
CA GLY A 60 7.42 -4.89 -21.30
C GLY A 60 7.11 -4.38 -19.89
N GLY A 61 7.27 -5.25 -18.89
CA GLY A 61 6.98 -4.94 -17.48
C GLY A 61 5.57 -5.35 -17.04
N PRO A 62 5.34 -5.50 -15.72
CA PRO A 62 4.06 -5.94 -15.20
C PRO A 62 2.99 -4.84 -15.33
N PRO A 63 1.71 -5.20 -15.47
CA PRO A 63 0.61 -4.25 -15.40
C PRO A 63 0.38 -3.77 -13.96
N PHE A 64 0.08 -2.47 -13.80
CA PHE A 64 -0.36 -1.86 -12.55
C PHE A 64 -1.15 -0.58 -12.86
N GLY A 65 -1.89 -0.06 -11.88
CA GLY A 65 -2.65 1.18 -11.99
C GLY A 65 -1.81 2.42 -11.63
N PRO A 66 -2.14 3.62 -12.15
CA PRO A 66 -1.44 4.85 -11.78
C PRO A 66 -1.73 5.21 -10.32
N HIS A 67 -0.67 5.44 -9.54
CA HIS A 67 -0.79 5.76 -8.12
C HIS A 67 0.38 6.60 -7.63
N LEU A 68 0.11 7.46 -6.65
CA LEU A 68 1.10 8.16 -5.83
C LEU A 68 1.22 7.43 -4.49
N THR A 69 2.37 6.86 -4.17
CA THR A 69 2.57 6.16 -2.89
C THR A 69 2.62 7.17 -1.75
N LEU A 70 1.64 7.14 -0.83
CA LEU A 70 1.64 7.93 0.41
C LEU A 70 2.35 7.19 1.54
N VAL A 71 2.16 5.87 1.60
CA VAL A 71 2.79 4.98 2.58
C VAL A 71 3.31 3.76 1.83
N GLY A 72 4.63 3.54 1.90
CA GLY A 72 5.25 2.33 1.37
C GLY A 72 4.92 1.09 2.22
N PRO A 73 5.23 -0.12 1.74
CA PRO A 73 4.82 -1.37 2.36
C PRO A 73 5.14 -1.46 3.87
N GLN A 74 4.10 -1.68 4.69
CA GLN A 74 4.16 -1.85 6.16
C GLN A 74 3.64 -3.23 6.53
N GLN A 75 4.35 -3.95 7.40
CA GLN A 75 3.90 -5.25 7.89
C GLN A 75 2.86 -5.07 9.00
N LEU A 76 1.60 -5.37 8.69
CA LEU A 76 0.44 -5.11 9.57
C LEU A 76 -0.52 -6.31 9.57
N THR A 77 -1.30 -6.47 10.63
CA THR A 77 -2.51 -7.33 10.55
C THR A 77 -3.59 -6.61 9.75
N ALA A 78 -4.55 -7.35 9.18
CA ALA A 78 -5.66 -6.76 8.42
C ALA A 78 -6.47 -5.75 9.27
N GLY A 79 -6.66 -6.04 10.56
CA GLY A 79 -7.36 -5.15 11.49
C GLY A 79 -6.59 -3.87 11.80
N GLU A 80 -5.26 -3.94 11.93
CA GLU A 80 -4.40 -2.76 12.06
C GLU A 80 -4.48 -1.88 10.81
N ALA A 81 -4.26 -2.47 9.63
CA ALA A 81 -4.22 -1.75 8.36
C ALA A 81 -5.55 -1.03 8.08
N LYS A 82 -6.69 -1.71 8.27
CA LYS A 82 -8.02 -1.11 8.11
C LYS A 82 -8.24 0.08 9.04
N ARG A 83 -7.99 -0.10 10.34
CA ARG A 83 -8.21 0.94 11.35
C ARG A 83 -7.34 2.17 11.12
N MET A 84 -6.07 1.97 10.75
CA MET A 84 -5.14 3.06 10.44
C MET A 84 -5.54 3.79 9.16
N PHE A 85 -5.99 3.05 8.14
CA PHE A 85 -6.50 3.62 6.89
C PHE A 85 -7.76 4.47 7.12
N GLU A 86 -8.77 3.93 7.82
CA GLU A 86 -10.01 4.66 8.14
C GLU A 86 -9.73 5.95 8.92
N ALA A 87 -8.87 5.87 9.95
CA ALA A 87 -8.48 7.03 10.73
C ALA A 87 -7.71 8.07 9.91
N ALA A 88 -6.88 7.66 8.95
CA ALA A 88 -6.15 8.57 8.07
C ALA A 88 -7.09 9.28 7.08
N CYS A 89 -8.14 8.59 6.62
CA CYS A 89 -9.10 9.12 5.66
C CYS A 89 -10.17 10.02 6.29
N GLU A 90 -10.43 9.88 7.59
CA GLU A 90 -11.47 10.63 8.28
C GLU A 90 -11.24 12.16 8.14
N GLY A 91 -12.19 12.84 7.49
CA GLY A 91 -12.11 14.28 7.27
C GLY A 91 -11.07 14.73 6.24
N PHE A 92 -10.37 13.82 5.56
CA PHE A 92 -9.31 14.16 4.62
C PHE A 92 -9.89 14.67 3.29
N LYS A 93 -9.37 15.80 2.82
CA LYS A 93 -9.86 16.49 1.61
C LYS A 93 -9.06 16.11 0.38
N SER A 94 -9.74 16.15 -0.77
CA SER A 94 -9.08 16.13 -2.07
C SER A 94 -8.13 17.32 -2.20
N TYR A 95 -7.06 17.14 -2.97
CA TYR A 95 -6.00 18.13 -3.06
C TYR A 95 -5.40 18.21 -4.45
N PRO A 96 -4.88 19.39 -4.86
CA PRO A 96 -4.24 19.55 -6.16
C PRO A 96 -2.86 18.91 -6.17
N ALA A 97 -2.49 18.38 -7.33
CA ALA A 97 -1.13 17.99 -7.67
C ALA A 97 -0.77 18.51 -9.06
N THR A 98 0.52 18.74 -9.27
CA THR A 98 1.05 19.21 -10.55
C THR A 98 2.19 18.32 -10.97
N VAL A 99 2.13 17.82 -12.20
CA VAL A 99 3.27 17.15 -12.82
C VAL A 99 4.42 18.14 -12.97
N ASP A 100 5.59 17.75 -12.48
CA ASP A 100 6.84 18.47 -12.74
C ASP A 100 7.38 18.06 -14.11
N GLN A 101 7.68 16.77 -14.28
CA GLN A 101 8.22 16.21 -15.51
C GLN A 101 8.02 14.69 -15.59
N VAL A 102 8.16 14.12 -16.79
CA VAL A 102 8.38 12.69 -16.98
C VAL A 102 9.88 12.40 -16.96
N THR A 103 10.32 11.49 -16.11
CA THR A 103 11.75 11.18 -15.95
C THR A 103 11.98 9.71 -15.64
N ALA A 104 13.25 9.31 -15.57
CA ALA A 104 13.67 7.95 -15.32
C ALA A 104 14.61 7.88 -14.11
N GLY A 105 14.51 6.80 -13.35
CA GLY A 105 15.33 6.56 -12.17
C GLY A 105 16.25 5.36 -12.37
N THR A 106 16.84 4.90 -11.26
CA THR A 106 17.86 3.84 -11.26
C THR A 106 17.37 2.52 -10.66
N SER A 107 16.12 2.45 -10.19
CA SER A 107 15.54 1.25 -9.57
C SER A 107 14.37 0.70 -10.38
N TYR A 108 14.10 -0.60 -10.24
CA TYR A 108 12.99 -1.30 -10.89
C TYR A 108 11.64 -0.57 -10.74
N PHE A 109 11.29 -0.15 -9.52
CA PHE A 109 10.03 0.54 -9.22
C PHE A 109 10.03 2.04 -9.59
N GLN A 110 11.19 2.59 -9.96
CA GLN A 110 11.34 3.96 -10.44
C GLN A 110 12.01 3.96 -11.81
N CYS A 111 11.60 3.04 -12.70
CA CYS A 111 12.20 2.92 -14.03
C CYS A 111 11.86 4.14 -14.89
N VAL A 112 10.56 4.36 -15.16
CA VAL A 112 10.05 5.61 -15.75
C VAL A 112 8.84 6.04 -14.94
N TYR A 113 8.80 7.32 -14.58
CA TYR A 113 7.77 7.87 -13.71
C TYR A 113 7.48 9.34 -14.03
N VAL A 114 6.29 9.76 -13.64
CA VAL A 114 5.88 11.17 -13.59
C VAL A 114 6.26 11.70 -12.21
N SER A 115 7.20 12.64 -12.13
CA SER A 115 7.46 13.34 -10.87
C SER A 115 6.43 14.44 -10.65
N LEU A 116 6.08 14.68 -9.38
CA LEU A 116 5.16 15.73 -9.00
C LEU A 116 5.92 16.86 -8.31
N ARG A 117 5.41 18.08 -8.44
CA ARG A 117 5.95 19.23 -7.70
C ARG A 117 5.77 19.03 -6.20
N HIS A 118 6.74 19.48 -5.42
CA HIS A 118 6.72 19.40 -3.96
C HIS A 118 5.86 20.53 -3.37
N THR A 119 4.58 20.56 -3.74
CA THR A 119 3.64 21.53 -3.17
C THR A 119 3.31 21.19 -1.73
N LEU A 120 2.84 22.17 -0.96
CA LEU A 120 2.50 21.98 0.44
C LEU A 120 1.43 20.89 0.61
N GLU A 121 0.46 20.84 -0.31
CA GLU A 121 -0.65 19.89 -0.30
C GLU A 121 -0.17 18.45 -0.49
N VAL A 122 0.69 18.20 -1.48
CA VAL A 122 1.25 16.86 -1.75
C VAL A 122 2.10 16.38 -0.59
N MET A 123 2.96 17.25 -0.05
CA MET A 123 3.84 16.90 1.07
C MET A 123 3.06 16.69 2.37
N ASN A 124 2.03 17.50 2.63
CA ASN A 124 1.17 17.33 3.79
C ASN A 124 0.35 16.05 3.72
N ALA A 125 -0.15 15.66 2.53
CA ALA A 125 -0.85 14.40 2.36
C ALA A 125 0.06 13.21 2.71
N ALA A 126 1.27 13.15 2.15
CA ALA A 126 2.22 12.09 2.48
C ALA A 126 2.58 12.08 3.97
N GLY A 127 2.88 13.25 4.56
CA GLY A 127 3.18 13.40 5.98
C GLY A 127 2.04 12.95 6.90
N HIS A 128 0.80 13.30 6.56
CA HIS A 128 -0.41 12.92 7.30
C HIS A 128 -0.58 11.40 7.32
N PHE A 129 -0.60 10.77 6.14
CA PHE A 129 -0.78 9.31 6.05
C PHE A 129 0.41 8.54 6.67
N MET A 130 1.65 8.98 6.46
CA MET A 130 2.81 8.40 7.13
C MET A 130 2.72 8.50 8.66
N SER A 131 2.16 9.58 9.20
CA SER A 131 1.97 9.74 10.64
C SER A 131 0.97 8.71 11.19
N HIS A 132 -0.17 8.55 10.53
CA HIS A 132 -1.16 7.55 10.91
C HIS A 132 -0.58 6.13 10.85
N PHE A 133 0.20 5.82 9.81
CA PHE A 133 0.83 4.51 9.60
C PHE A 133 2.13 4.30 10.37
N LYS A 134 2.65 5.34 11.05
CA LYS A 134 3.97 5.34 11.71
C LYS A 134 5.11 4.95 10.76
N ALA A 135 4.98 5.29 9.48
CA ALA A 135 5.82 4.82 8.39
C ALA A 135 6.97 5.78 8.04
N PHE A 136 7.47 6.55 9.00
CA PHE A 136 8.56 7.49 8.74
C PHE A 136 9.88 6.77 8.50
N THR A 137 10.49 7.02 7.34
CA THR A 137 11.75 6.38 6.95
C THR A 137 12.98 7.24 7.23
N GLY A 138 12.79 8.50 7.63
CA GLY A 138 13.86 9.50 7.78
C GLY A 138 14.43 10.04 6.45
N LYS A 139 13.95 9.53 5.31
CA LYS A 139 14.31 10.03 3.98
C LYS A 139 13.36 11.14 3.56
N PHE A 140 13.85 12.02 2.68
CA PHE A 140 12.99 12.99 2.01
C PHE A 140 11.99 12.24 1.12
N TYR A 141 10.72 12.67 1.15
CA TYR A 141 9.66 12.07 0.34
C TYR A 141 9.70 12.65 -1.07
N GLU A 142 9.91 11.80 -2.06
CA GLU A 142 9.93 12.16 -3.48
C GLU A 142 8.59 11.77 -4.13
N PRO A 143 7.64 12.71 -4.34
CA PRO A 143 6.34 12.39 -4.89
C PRO A 143 6.43 12.06 -6.39
N HIS A 144 6.06 10.84 -6.75
CA HIS A 144 6.04 10.37 -8.12
C HIS A 144 4.93 9.33 -8.35
N MET A 145 4.49 9.22 -9.59
CA MET A 145 3.65 8.14 -10.08
C MET A 145 4.42 7.35 -11.13
N SER A 146 4.76 6.11 -10.83
CA SER A 146 5.45 5.26 -11.80
C SER A 146 4.54 4.96 -12.99
N ILE A 147 5.13 4.97 -14.19
CA ILE A 147 4.43 4.67 -15.44
C ILE A 147 5.00 3.47 -16.19
N LEU A 148 6.20 3.02 -15.77
CA LEU A 148 6.81 1.76 -16.19
C LEU A 148 7.65 1.19 -15.05
N TYR A 149 7.54 -0.11 -14.80
CA TYR A 149 8.45 -0.87 -13.97
C TYR A 149 9.30 -1.78 -14.84
N GLY A 150 10.59 -1.90 -14.54
CA GLY A 150 11.50 -2.77 -15.29
C GLY A 150 12.97 -2.41 -15.09
N ASP A 151 13.84 -3.36 -15.43
CA ASP A 151 15.29 -3.19 -15.43
C ASP A 151 15.76 -2.86 -16.85
N LEU A 152 15.54 -1.60 -17.25
CA LEU A 152 15.93 -1.08 -18.57
C LEU A 152 17.37 -0.55 -18.54
N THR A 153 18.10 -0.67 -19.65
CA THR A 153 19.37 0.05 -19.83
C THR A 153 19.13 1.55 -19.96
N GLU A 154 20.19 2.36 -19.83
CA GLU A 154 20.08 3.82 -20.01
C GLU A 154 19.62 4.20 -21.43
N GLU A 155 20.04 3.44 -22.45
CA GLU A 155 19.58 3.61 -23.83
C GLU A 155 18.09 3.27 -23.99
N GLU A 156 17.61 2.23 -23.31
CA GLU A 156 16.20 1.84 -23.32
C GLU A 156 15.34 2.86 -22.56
N LYS A 157 15.81 3.36 -21.42
CA LYS A 157 15.14 4.44 -20.68
C LYS A 157 15.01 5.71 -21.52
N LYS A 158 16.06 6.09 -22.26
CA LYS A 158 15.99 7.23 -23.18
C LYS A 158 14.90 7.04 -24.24
N LYS A 159 14.82 5.85 -24.86
CA LYS A 159 13.75 5.52 -25.81
C LYS A 159 12.37 5.52 -25.15
N ALA A 160 12.25 5.03 -23.92
CA ALA A 160 11.00 5.04 -23.17
C ALA A 160 10.52 6.47 -22.86
N LEU A 161 11.43 7.39 -22.52
CA LEU A 161 11.12 8.81 -22.34
C LEU A 161 10.67 9.48 -23.66
N GLU A 162 11.37 9.21 -24.77
CA GLU A 162 10.99 9.69 -26.10
C GLU A 162 9.60 9.15 -26.51
N LYS A 163 9.33 7.88 -26.21
CA LYS A 163 8.02 7.25 -26.43
C LYS A 163 6.93 7.88 -25.57
N ALA A 164 7.20 8.11 -24.28
CA ALA A 164 6.26 8.76 -23.37
C ALA A 164 5.88 10.16 -23.90
N SER A 165 6.86 10.95 -24.33
CA SER A 165 6.65 12.27 -24.93
C SER A 165 5.85 12.20 -26.24
N THR A 166 6.06 11.16 -27.06
CA THR A 166 5.30 10.93 -28.29
C THR A 166 3.83 10.56 -28.02
N LEU A 167 3.60 9.74 -26.99
CA LEU A 167 2.25 9.33 -26.57
C LEU A 167 1.50 10.48 -25.91
N ASP A 168 2.20 11.31 -25.14
CA ASP A 168 1.63 12.46 -24.46
C ASP A 168 2.68 13.54 -24.16
N SER A 169 2.75 14.54 -25.03
CA SER A 169 3.68 15.67 -24.91
C SER A 169 3.21 16.77 -23.96
N SER A 170 2.04 16.61 -23.34
CA SER A 170 1.37 17.66 -22.54
C SER A 170 1.20 17.27 -21.07
N LEU A 171 2.05 16.36 -20.58
CA LEU A 171 2.08 15.98 -19.16
C LEU A 171 2.80 17.02 -18.31
N ASP A 172 3.88 17.62 -18.80
CA ASP A 172 4.64 18.61 -18.02
C ASP A 172 3.76 19.80 -17.64
N GLY A 173 3.65 20.07 -16.35
CA GLY A 173 2.78 21.12 -15.81
C GLY A 173 1.29 20.77 -15.79
N LEU A 174 0.88 19.54 -16.12
CA LEU A 174 -0.50 19.06 -15.96
C LEU A 174 -0.91 19.21 -14.49
N ASN A 175 -2.03 19.91 -14.28
CA ASN A 175 -2.66 20.07 -12.97
C ASN A 175 -3.88 19.16 -12.90
N PHE A 176 -4.05 18.48 -11.78
CA PHE A 176 -5.15 17.57 -11.53
C PHE A 176 -5.42 17.46 -10.02
N ARG A 177 -6.51 16.81 -9.64
CA ARG A 177 -6.82 16.50 -8.24
C ARG A 177 -6.51 15.05 -7.92
N ILE A 178 -5.95 14.83 -6.74
CA ILE A 178 -6.05 13.56 -6.04
C ILE A 178 -7.39 13.56 -5.30
N ASN A 179 -8.26 12.62 -5.63
CA ASN A 179 -9.62 12.55 -5.06
C ASN A 179 -9.94 11.19 -4.42
N ARG A 180 -9.01 10.23 -4.49
CA ARG A 180 -9.17 8.89 -3.92
C ARG A 180 -7.89 8.44 -3.25
N VAL A 181 -8.06 7.62 -2.22
CA VAL A 181 -6.98 6.85 -1.59
C VAL A 181 -7.38 5.39 -1.48
N GLU A 182 -6.41 4.52 -1.59
CA GLU A 182 -6.59 3.07 -1.65
C GLU A 182 -5.63 2.37 -0.69
N LEU A 183 -6.08 1.30 -0.05
CA LEU A 183 -5.27 0.40 0.75
C LEU A 183 -5.01 -0.89 -0.03
N TRP A 184 -3.76 -1.28 -0.14
CA TRP A 184 -3.32 -2.42 -0.95
C TRP A 184 -2.48 -3.41 -0.14
N ILE A 185 -2.57 -4.69 -0.48
CA ILE A 185 -1.57 -5.71 -0.11
C ILE A 185 -0.55 -5.84 -1.24
N THR A 186 0.74 -5.82 -0.90
CA THR A 186 1.87 -5.78 -1.84
C THR A 186 2.99 -6.78 -1.51
N ASP A 187 2.66 -7.93 -0.90
CA ASP A 187 3.63 -8.88 -0.30
C ASP A 187 4.38 -9.77 -1.31
N ALA A 188 3.99 -9.73 -2.58
CA ALA A 188 4.51 -10.61 -3.62
C ALA A 188 4.74 -9.85 -4.94
N ASP A 189 4.74 -10.57 -6.05
CA ASP A 189 4.89 -10.01 -7.38
C ASP A 189 3.80 -8.96 -7.69
N VAL A 190 4.10 -8.01 -8.57
CA VAL A 190 3.17 -6.93 -8.93
C VAL A 190 1.81 -7.47 -9.40
N GLY A 191 1.77 -8.65 -10.02
CA GLY A 191 0.54 -9.28 -10.50
C GLY A 191 -0.38 -9.83 -9.41
N SER A 192 0.11 -10.01 -8.18
CA SER A 192 -0.65 -10.48 -7.02
C SER A 192 -1.03 -9.37 -6.05
N TRP A 193 -0.67 -8.12 -6.35
CA TRP A 193 -1.09 -6.97 -5.55
C TRP A 193 -2.62 -6.82 -5.56
N ALA A 194 -3.20 -6.62 -4.39
CA ALA A 194 -4.65 -6.62 -4.21
C ALA A 194 -5.13 -5.38 -3.48
N LYS A 195 -6.07 -4.65 -4.09
CA LYS A 195 -6.79 -3.54 -3.43
C LYS A 195 -7.76 -4.13 -2.40
N ILE A 196 -7.68 -3.64 -1.18
CA ILE A 196 -8.52 -4.09 -0.06
C ILE A 196 -9.60 -3.06 0.25
N TYR A 197 -9.24 -1.78 0.26
CA TYR A 197 -10.17 -0.67 0.50
C TYR A 197 -9.90 0.50 -0.43
N GLU A 198 -10.94 1.30 -0.64
CA GLU A 198 -10.88 2.56 -1.36
C GLU A 198 -11.76 3.56 -0.63
N GLN A 199 -11.33 4.82 -0.61
CA GLN A 199 -12.09 5.93 -0.04
C GLN A 199 -11.98 7.16 -0.95
N ASN A 200 -13.14 7.71 -1.32
CA ASN A 200 -13.22 9.03 -1.95
C ASN A 200 -12.93 10.11 -0.90
N LEU A 201 -12.07 11.06 -1.25
CA LEU A 201 -11.72 12.21 -0.42
C LEU A 201 -12.80 13.29 -0.51
N ILE A 202 -12.90 14.11 0.54
CA ILE A 202 -13.91 15.18 0.61
C ILE A 202 -13.56 16.27 -0.42
N SER A 203 -14.52 16.64 -1.27
CA SER A 203 -14.36 17.71 -2.26
C SER A 203 -14.18 19.10 -1.65
#